data_AF-A0A8H5W3D7-F1
#
_entry.id   AF-A0A8H5W3D7-F1
#
_cell.length_a   1.000
_cell.length_b   1.000
_cell.length_c   1.000
_cell.angle_alpha   90.00
_cell.angle_beta   90.00
_cell.angle_gamma   90.00
#
_symmetry.space_group_name_H-M   'P 1'
#
loop_
_entity.id
_entity.type
_entity.pdbx_description
1 polymer ?
#
loop_
_entity_poly.entity_id
_entity_poly.type
_entity_poly.pdbx_seq_one_letter_code
_entity_poly.pdbx_strand_id
1 'polypeptide(L)'
;MDQPSILSLLSTRNTVLTDNTRLERPRNEPTMILMLPENITRWDDFNMININNAYGDLLSKPSNIIPGQGADKSFRNQSELRNYAFDTLSSTLRPLVSESARVLGQRFGFSPTIEWHQNVPLAGPQVVGPALRPSLTIFADTVPRTNLVTSMVHVSSIWCSTDIENDSAEPIRHLAKYAQISGTRYSFAITDTEVVAIRFHSLDRGEPGAQWNAIPRSACGEGILTINLAIWALIMMSLNDKHRSVVDYTGTVPLNAWSAHGGFYRNHLSGRRLPYLPTGAVVLNQ
;
A
#
# COMPACT_ATOMS: atom_id res chain seq x y z
N MET A 1 -30.43 -2.84 -12.86
CA MET A 1 -29.51 -2.33 -11.81
C MET A 1 -28.13 -2.40 -12.41
N ASP A 2 -27.46 -1.26 -12.54
CA ASP A 2 -26.09 -1.20 -13.05
C ASP A 2 -25.14 -1.82 -12.00
N GLN A 3 -24.18 -2.61 -12.48
CA GLN A 3 -23.20 -3.27 -11.61
C GLN A 3 -22.27 -2.21 -10.98
N PRO A 4 -21.94 -2.31 -9.69
CA PRO A 4 -21.02 -1.36 -9.06
C PRO A 4 -19.62 -1.46 -9.69
N SER A 5 -18.95 -0.32 -9.81
CA SER A 5 -17.57 -0.27 -10.28
C SER A 5 -16.60 -0.78 -9.20
N ILE A 6 -15.40 -1.20 -9.59
CA ILE A 6 -14.32 -1.51 -8.63
C ILE A 6 -14.09 -0.33 -7.68
N LEU A 7 -14.12 0.91 -8.19
CA LEU A 7 -14.00 2.11 -7.37
C LEU A 7 -15.10 2.19 -6.31
N SER A 8 -16.35 1.97 -6.71
CA SER A 8 -17.50 2.01 -5.81
C SER A 8 -17.34 1.01 -4.66
N LEU A 9 -16.90 -0.21 -4.98
CA LEU A 9 -16.65 -1.26 -3.99
C LEU A 9 -15.48 -0.95 -3.06
N LEU A 10 -14.37 -0.42 -3.59
CA LEU A 10 -13.23 0.05 -2.78
C LEU A 10 -13.58 1.30 -1.94
N SER A 11 -14.62 2.04 -2.31
CA SER A 11 -15.06 3.25 -1.62
C SER A 11 -16.06 3.00 -0.50
N THR A 12 -16.44 1.73 -0.27
CA THR A 12 -17.39 1.35 0.79
C THR A 12 -16.86 1.68 2.18
N ARG A 13 -17.77 1.92 3.12
CA ARG A 13 -17.44 2.19 4.53
C ARG A 13 -16.62 1.03 5.12
N ASN A 14 -15.52 1.38 5.79
CA ASN A 14 -14.74 0.42 6.56
C ASN A 14 -15.42 0.08 7.90
N THR A 15 -15.25 -1.15 8.36
CA THR A 15 -15.59 -1.57 9.72
C THR A 15 -14.93 -0.68 10.76
N VAL A 16 -15.69 -0.21 11.74
CA VAL A 16 -15.16 0.53 12.89
C VAL A 16 -14.53 -0.45 13.86
N LEU A 17 -13.31 -0.13 14.30
CA LEU A 17 -12.55 -0.90 15.28
C LEU A 17 -12.43 -0.06 16.54
N THR A 18 -12.98 -0.55 17.66
CA THR A 18 -12.97 0.17 18.94
C THR A 18 -11.89 -0.40 19.84
N ASP A 19 -10.96 0.46 20.26
CA ASP A 19 -9.88 0.11 21.17
C ASP A 19 -10.40 -0.06 22.61
N ASN A 20 -10.32 -1.29 23.13
CA ASN A 20 -10.55 -1.62 24.54
C ASN A 20 -9.28 -2.22 25.16
N THR A 21 -8.10 -1.95 24.59
CA THR A 21 -6.83 -2.40 25.12
C THR A 21 -6.53 -1.74 26.46
N ARG A 22 -5.85 -2.47 27.33
CA ARG A 22 -5.13 -1.87 28.45
C ARG A 22 -3.73 -1.59 27.93
N LEU A 23 -3.18 -0.41 28.24
CA LEU A 23 -1.82 -0.01 27.84
C LEU A 23 -0.81 -1.13 28.15
N GLU A 24 -0.44 -1.87 27.12
CA GLU A 24 0.63 -2.87 27.17
C GLU A 24 1.74 -2.37 26.26
N ARG A 25 2.87 -1.97 26.86
CA ARG A 25 4.06 -1.64 26.07
C ARG A 25 4.65 -2.92 25.48
N PRO A 26 5.01 -2.93 24.18
CA PRO A 26 5.69 -4.07 23.59
C PRO A 26 6.99 -4.36 24.34
N ARG A 27 7.25 -5.64 24.64
CA ARG A 27 8.39 -6.08 25.47
C ARG A 27 9.71 -6.15 24.71
N ASN A 28 9.69 -6.11 23.38
CA ASN A 28 10.89 -6.25 22.55
C ASN A 28 10.99 -5.07 21.58
N GLU A 29 12.15 -4.42 21.56
CA GLU A 29 12.47 -3.44 20.51
C GLU A 29 12.73 -4.18 19.19
N PRO A 30 11.97 -3.89 18.13
CA PRO A 30 12.20 -4.51 16.84
C PRO A 30 13.52 -4.04 16.24
N THR A 31 14.11 -4.87 15.38
CA THR A 31 15.24 -4.46 14.55
C THR A 31 14.80 -3.37 13.57
N MET A 32 15.37 -2.17 13.72
CA MET A 32 15.05 -0.99 12.91
C MET A 32 16.22 -0.63 11.99
N ILE A 33 15.90 0.04 10.88
CA ILE A 33 16.90 0.76 10.09
C ILE A 33 17.02 2.19 10.62
N LEU A 34 18.25 2.69 10.74
CA LEU A 34 18.49 4.10 11.01
C LEU A 34 17.98 4.93 9.84
N MET A 35 17.01 5.80 10.09
CA MET A 35 16.43 6.73 9.13
C MET A 35 16.25 8.06 9.86
N LEU A 36 16.89 9.10 9.32
CA LEU A 36 16.83 10.45 9.88
C LEU A 36 15.41 11.00 9.71
N PRO A 37 14.84 11.70 10.71
CA PRO A 37 13.48 12.25 10.61
C PRO A 37 13.26 13.14 9.38
N GLU A 38 14.25 13.95 9.00
CA GLU A 38 14.22 14.80 7.80
C GLU A 38 14.07 14.02 6.48
N ASN A 39 14.43 12.73 6.47
CA ASN A 39 14.30 11.85 5.32
C ASN A 39 12.90 11.20 5.22
N ILE A 40 11.99 11.53 6.16
CA ILE A 40 10.63 11.03 6.25
C ILE A 40 9.66 12.16 5.92
N THR A 41 9.13 12.16 4.71
CA THR A 41 8.32 13.27 4.19
C THR A 41 6.90 12.84 3.84
N ARG A 42 5.99 13.80 3.66
CA ARG A 42 4.63 13.50 3.17
C ARG A 42 4.67 13.00 1.72
N TRP A 43 3.79 12.07 1.39
CA TRP A 43 3.60 11.55 0.04
C TRP A 43 2.37 12.20 -0.60
N ASP A 44 2.45 13.51 -0.88
CA ASP A 44 1.32 14.32 -1.34
C ASP A 44 0.72 13.84 -2.69
N ASP A 45 1.56 13.23 -3.51
CA ASP A 45 1.19 12.64 -4.79
C ASP A 45 0.37 11.33 -4.67
N PHE A 46 0.35 10.69 -3.49
CA PHE A 46 -0.47 9.53 -3.20
C PHE A 46 -1.88 9.94 -2.76
N ASN A 47 -2.69 10.37 -3.73
CA ASN A 47 -4.05 10.86 -3.52
C ASN A 47 -5.05 10.26 -4.52
N MET A 48 -6.35 10.42 -4.25
CA MET A 48 -7.44 9.88 -5.08
C MET A 48 -7.36 10.33 -6.54
N ILE A 49 -7.04 11.60 -6.79
CA ILE A 49 -6.98 12.17 -8.16
C ILE A 49 -5.89 11.46 -8.95
N ASN A 50 -4.68 11.37 -8.42
CA ASN A 50 -3.54 10.77 -9.11
C ASN A 50 -3.70 9.25 -9.27
N ILE A 51 -4.27 8.56 -8.27
CA ILE A 51 -4.61 7.14 -8.36
C ILE A 51 -5.66 6.90 -9.46
N ASN A 52 -6.71 7.73 -9.52
CA ASN A 52 -7.75 7.62 -10.55
C ASN A 52 -7.24 8.01 -11.95
N ASN A 53 -6.31 8.97 -12.04
CA ASN A 53 -5.65 9.28 -13.31
C ASN A 53 -4.85 8.07 -13.81
N ALA A 54 -4.02 7.47 -12.95
CA ALA A 54 -3.20 6.33 -13.31
C ALA A 54 -4.04 5.08 -13.64
N TYR A 55 -5.04 4.75 -12.82
CA TYR A 55 -5.74 3.46 -12.87
C TYR A 55 -7.25 3.52 -13.11
N GLY A 56 -7.78 4.69 -13.49
CA GLY A 56 -9.23 4.92 -13.62
C GLY A 56 -9.93 3.95 -14.56
N ASP A 57 -9.23 3.39 -15.55
CA ASP A 57 -9.77 2.38 -16.47
C ASP A 57 -9.85 0.97 -15.87
N LEU A 58 -9.12 0.68 -14.80
CA LEU A 58 -9.33 -0.50 -13.96
C LEU A 58 -10.46 -0.22 -12.97
N LEU A 59 -10.40 0.95 -12.31
CA LEU A 59 -11.34 1.37 -11.27
C LEU A 59 -12.78 1.53 -11.79
N SER A 60 -12.96 1.93 -13.05
CA SER A 60 -14.27 2.06 -13.69
C SER A 60 -14.89 0.74 -14.13
N LYS A 61 -14.17 -0.39 -14.03
CA LYS A 61 -14.71 -1.67 -14.49
C LYS A 61 -15.86 -2.11 -13.58
N PRO A 62 -16.97 -2.61 -14.14
CA PRO A 62 -18.02 -3.22 -13.35
C PRO A 62 -17.48 -4.48 -12.67
N SER A 63 -17.97 -4.76 -11.47
CA SER A 63 -17.61 -5.96 -10.71
C SER A 63 -18.84 -6.57 -10.04
N ASN A 64 -18.90 -7.89 -10.06
CA ASN A 64 -19.94 -8.68 -9.41
C ASN A 64 -19.57 -9.07 -7.97
N ILE A 65 -18.44 -8.57 -7.48
CA ILE A 65 -17.98 -8.86 -6.13
C ILE A 65 -18.92 -8.19 -5.14
N ILE A 66 -19.48 -8.99 -4.24
CA ILE A 66 -20.24 -8.50 -3.10
C ILE A 66 -19.24 -8.31 -1.96
N PRO A 67 -18.91 -7.06 -1.58
CA PRO A 67 -17.96 -6.82 -0.52
C PRO A 67 -18.56 -7.30 0.81
N GLY A 68 -17.75 -7.97 1.61
CA GLY A 68 -18.14 -8.31 2.97
C GLY A 68 -18.18 -7.05 3.82
N GLN A 69 -19.37 -6.51 4.11
CA GLN A 69 -19.51 -5.52 5.16
C GLN A 69 -19.26 -6.20 6.51
N GLY A 70 -18.06 -6.01 7.05
CA GLY A 70 -17.73 -6.48 8.39
C GLY A 70 -18.58 -5.73 9.42
N ALA A 71 -19.05 -6.46 10.43
CA ALA A 71 -19.67 -5.83 11.60
C ALA A 71 -18.61 -5.06 12.39
N ASP A 72 -18.98 -3.91 12.95
CA ASP A 72 -18.13 -3.12 13.85
C ASP A 72 -17.64 -4.02 15.02
N LYS A 73 -16.36 -3.91 15.37
CA LYS A 73 -15.72 -4.79 16.38
C LYS A 73 -14.97 -3.99 17.43
N SER A 74 -15.01 -4.47 18.66
CA SER A 74 -14.07 -4.05 19.70
C SER A 74 -12.93 -5.05 19.85
N PHE A 75 -11.71 -4.59 20.10
CA PHE A 75 -10.55 -5.45 20.32
C PHE A 75 -9.86 -5.13 21.66
N ARG A 76 -9.19 -6.12 22.24
CA ARG A 76 -8.55 -6.04 23.56
C ARG A 76 -7.03 -6.13 23.52
N ASN A 77 -6.47 -6.48 22.37
CA ASN A 77 -5.04 -6.61 22.15
C ASN A 77 -4.71 -6.46 20.65
N GLN A 78 -3.43 -6.27 20.33
CA GLN A 78 -2.95 -6.09 18.96
C GLN A 78 -3.20 -7.31 18.05
N SER A 79 -3.28 -8.53 18.61
CA SER A 79 -3.57 -9.73 17.82
C SER A 79 -5.02 -9.77 17.33
N GLU A 80 -5.97 -9.37 18.18
CA GLU A 80 -7.38 -9.20 17.79
C GLU A 80 -7.53 -8.08 16.75
N LEU A 81 -6.88 -6.93 16.97
CA LEU A 81 -6.85 -5.83 16.01
C LEU A 81 -6.36 -6.31 14.64
N ARG A 82 -5.22 -7.01 14.60
CA ARG A 82 -4.65 -7.58 13.37
C ARG A 82 -5.67 -8.45 12.64
N ASN A 83 -6.28 -9.40 13.34
CA ASN A 83 -7.21 -10.35 12.74
C ASN A 83 -8.44 -9.61 12.18
N TYR A 84 -9.05 -8.72 12.98
CA TYR A 84 -10.24 -7.98 12.56
C TYR A 84 -9.98 -7.01 11.41
N ALA A 85 -8.83 -6.33 11.41
CA ALA A 85 -8.42 -5.47 10.33
C ALA A 85 -8.21 -6.26 9.04
N PHE A 86 -7.45 -7.37 9.08
CA PHE A 86 -7.12 -8.10 7.87
C PHE A 86 -8.19 -9.04 7.35
N ASP A 87 -9.08 -9.57 8.19
CA ASP A 87 -10.21 -10.40 7.73
C ASP A 87 -11.16 -9.57 6.87
N THR A 88 -11.52 -8.37 7.36
CA THR A 88 -12.38 -7.41 6.63
C THR A 88 -11.71 -6.95 5.34
N LEU A 89 -10.42 -6.59 5.41
CA LEU A 89 -9.68 -6.17 4.21
C LEU A 89 -9.58 -7.32 3.20
N SER A 90 -9.31 -8.54 3.65
CA SER A 90 -9.13 -9.69 2.76
C SER A 90 -10.41 -10.07 2.03
N SER A 91 -11.58 -10.00 2.68
CA SER A 91 -12.84 -10.37 2.04
C SER A 91 -13.24 -9.44 0.89
N THR A 92 -12.91 -8.15 1.00
CA THR A 92 -13.22 -7.14 -0.03
C THR A 92 -12.08 -6.99 -1.04
N LEU A 93 -10.84 -6.84 -0.58
CA LEU A 93 -9.72 -6.50 -1.44
C LEU A 93 -9.23 -7.65 -2.30
N ARG A 94 -9.13 -8.87 -1.78
CA ARG A 94 -8.54 -9.99 -2.54
C ARG A 94 -9.18 -10.17 -3.92
N PRO A 95 -10.51 -10.29 -4.05
CA PRO A 95 -11.10 -10.51 -5.37
C PRO A 95 -10.97 -9.28 -6.29
N LEU A 96 -11.04 -8.06 -5.75
CA LEU A 96 -10.86 -6.81 -6.53
C LEU A 96 -9.42 -6.63 -7.01
N VAL A 97 -8.45 -6.98 -6.16
CA VAL A 97 -7.03 -7.01 -6.48
C VAL A 97 -6.76 -8.05 -7.56
N SER A 98 -7.30 -9.27 -7.44
CA SER A 98 -7.13 -10.31 -8.47
C SER A 98 -7.68 -9.87 -9.83
N GLU A 99 -8.88 -9.28 -9.88
CA GLU A 99 -9.46 -8.79 -11.14
C GLU A 99 -8.59 -7.69 -11.77
N SER A 100 -8.11 -6.76 -10.95
CA SER A 100 -7.27 -5.64 -11.42
C SER A 100 -5.86 -6.10 -11.84
N ALA A 101 -5.27 -7.01 -11.07
CA ALA A 101 -3.95 -7.59 -11.32
C ALA A 101 -3.93 -8.41 -12.60
N ARG A 102 -5.02 -9.12 -12.92
CA ARG A 102 -5.16 -9.84 -14.20
C ARG A 102 -5.07 -8.89 -15.39
N VAL A 103 -5.78 -7.76 -15.33
CA VAL A 103 -5.78 -6.77 -16.42
C VAL A 103 -4.44 -6.07 -16.53
N LEU A 104 -3.83 -5.72 -15.39
CA LEU A 104 -2.53 -5.07 -15.36
C LEU A 104 -1.41 -6.03 -15.83
N GLY A 105 -1.47 -7.29 -15.42
CA GLY A 105 -0.59 -8.35 -15.90
C GLY A 105 -0.65 -8.49 -17.41
N GLN A 106 -1.84 -8.53 -18.01
CA GLN A 106 -2.00 -8.55 -19.47
C GLN A 106 -1.32 -7.36 -20.16
N ARG A 107 -1.35 -6.15 -19.56
CA ARG A 107 -0.66 -4.96 -20.10
C ARG A 107 0.85 -5.05 -20.04
N PHE A 108 1.38 -5.80 -19.07
CA PHE A 108 2.81 -5.96 -18.85
C PHE A 108 3.36 -7.30 -19.35
N GLY A 109 2.50 -8.18 -19.89
CA GLY A 109 2.90 -9.47 -20.45
C GLY A 109 3.14 -10.56 -19.39
N PHE A 110 2.49 -10.49 -18.23
CA PHE A 110 2.54 -11.55 -17.21
C PHE A 110 1.15 -11.86 -16.64
N SER A 111 0.99 -13.00 -15.95
CA SER A 111 -0.29 -13.40 -15.34
C SER A 111 -0.07 -13.65 -13.85
N PRO A 112 -0.25 -12.65 -12.98
CA PRO A 112 0.04 -12.80 -11.57
C PRO A 112 -1.11 -13.48 -10.82
N THR A 113 -0.79 -14.47 -10.01
CA THR A 113 -1.66 -14.89 -8.89
C THR A 113 -1.21 -14.14 -7.65
N ILE A 114 -2.13 -13.48 -6.94
CA ILE A 114 -1.81 -12.68 -5.76
C ILE A 114 -2.14 -13.47 -4.49
N GLU A 115 -1.13 -13.71 -3.67
CA GLU A 115 -1.27 -14.38 -2.38
C GLU A 115 -1.08 -13.42 -1.20
N TRP A 116 -1.72 -13.76 -0.08
CA TRP A 116 -1.81 -12.93 1.11
C TRP A 116 -1.49 -13.78 2.33
N HIS A 117 -0.38 -13.51 3.00
CA HIS A 117 0.14 -14.33 4.09
C HIS A 117 0.34 -13.51 5.35
N GLN A 118 -0.30 -13.93 6.45
CA GLN A 118 -0.17 -13.26 7.74
C GLN A 118 0.90 -13.92 8.60
N ASN A 119 1.74 -13.11 9.25
CA ASN A 119 2.77 -13.55 10.21
C ASN A 119 3.77 -14.60 9.68
N VAL A 120 3.96 -14.65 8.36
CA VAL A 120 4.95 -15.52 7.71
C VAL A 120 6.31 -14.80 7.71
N PRO A 121 7.41 -15.48 8.09
CA PRO A 121 8.75 -14.91 7.99
C PRO A 121 9.08 -14.42 6.58
N LEU A 122 9.71 -13.26 6.47
CA LEU A 122 10.35 -12.86 5.21
C LEU A 122 11.50 -13.84 4.93
N ALA A 123 11.41 -14.58 3.83
CA ALA A 123 12.49 -15.45 3.36
C ALA A 123 13.54 -14.62 2.62
N GLY A 124 14.81 -14.77 3.00
CA GLY A 124 15.96 -14.17 2.32
C GLY A 124 17.19 -15.06 2.46
N PRO A 125 18.16 -15.01 1.52
CA PRO A 125 19.27 -15.95 1.47
C PRO A 125 20.23 -15.92 2.67
N GLN A 126 20.12 -14.95 3.59
CA GLN A 126 20.98 -14.84 4.78
C GLN A 126 20.27 -14.11 5.93
N VAL A 127 19.21 -14.67 6.51
CA VAL A 127 18.68 -14.11 7.77
C VAL A 127 19.46 -14.72 8.95
N VAL A 128 20.61 -14.11 9.28
CA VAL A 128 21.27 -14.34 10.58
C VAL A 128 20.62 -13.40 11.60
N GLY A 129 19.66 -13.92 12.36
CA GLY A 129 18.90 -13.13 13.36
C GLY A 129 17.46 -13.62 13.55
N PRO A 130 16.68 -13.00 14.45
CA PRO A 130 15.28 -13.34 14.64
C PRO A 130 14.49 -13.10 13.35
N ALA A 131 13.63 -14.06 12.99
CA ALA A 131 12.81 -13.99 11.80
C ALA A 131 11.89 -12.75 11.83
N LEU A 132 12.04 -11.87 10.83
CA LEU A 132 11.17 -10.71 10.66
C LEU A 132 9.83 -11.15 10.09
N ARG A 133 8.75 -10.80 10.80
CA ARG A 133 7.38 -11.25 10.53
C ARG A 133 6.46 -10.04 10.34
N PRO A 134 6.29 -9.55 9.11
CA PRO A 134 5.24 -8.60 8.80
C PRO A 134 3.87 -9.13 9.26
N SER A 135 3.00 -8.22 9.67
CA SER A 135 1.64 -8.61 10.08
C SER A 135 0.86 -9.20 8.90
N LEU A 136 1.09 -8.67 7.70
CA LEU A 136 0.65 -9.23 6.42
C LEU A 136 1.72 -8.95 5.34
N THR A 137 2.02 -9.97 4.54
CA THR A 137 2.82 -9.89 3.32
C THR A 137 1.94 -10.28 2.14
N ILE A 138 1.95 -9.45 1.10
CA ILE A 138 1.28 -9.70 -0.17
C ILE A 138 2.35 -9.99 -1.22
N PHE A 139 2.18 -11.04 -2.02
CA PHE A 139 3.12 -11.39 -3.07
C PHE A 139 2.44 -11.84 -4.36
N ALA A 140 3.16 -11.74 -5.47
CA ALA A 140 2.83 -12.42 -6.71
C ALA A 140 3.47 -13.82 -6.69
N ASP A 141 2.68 -14.84 -7.02
CA ASP A 141 3.11 -16.22 -7.16
C ASP A 141 3.89 -16.41 -8.48
N THR A 142 5.11 -15.87 -8.47
CA THR A 142 6.12 -16.05 -9.51
C THR A 142 7.20 -17.01 -9.00
N VAL A 143 8.11 -17.44 -9.88
CA VAL A 143 9.30 -18.22 -9.51
C VAL A 143 10.56 -17.37 -9.80
N PRO A 144 11.29 -16.90 -8.77
CA PRO A 144 10.97 -16.94 -7.33
C PRO A 144 9.78 -16.04 -6.96
N ARG A 145 9.18 -16.25 -5.78
CA ARG A 145 8.04 -15.44 -5.30
C ARG A 145 8.44 -13.98 -5.18
N THR A 146 7.56 -13.09 -5.65
CA THR A 146 7.82 -11.65 -5.66
C THR A 146 7.03 -10.94 -4.58
N ASN A 147 7.69 -10.39 -3.57
CA ASN A 147 7.01 -9.58 -2.56
C ASN A 147 6.49 -8.28 -3.18
N LEU A 148 5.22 -7.96 -2.92
CA LEU A 148 4.53 -6.81 -3.47
C LEU A 148 4.38 -5.70 -2.44
N VAL A 149 3.82 -6.04 -1.26
CA VAL A 149 3.58 -5.08 -0.18
C VAL A 149 3.78 -5.81 1.16
N THR A 150 4.43 -5.14 2.11
CA THR A 150 4.52 -5.60 3.49
C THR A 150 3.78 -4.66 4.43
N SER A 151 3.37 -5.15 5.60
CA SER A 151 2.62 -4.33 6.53
C SER A 151 2.87 -4.65 7.99
N MET A 152 2.44 -3.73 8.84
CA MET A 152 2.41 -3.90 10.28
C MET A 152 1.11 -3.37 10.87
N VAL A 153 0.76 -3.85 12.06
CA VAL A 153 -0.42 -3.42 12.82
C VAL A 153 0.04 -2.76 14.11
N HIS A 154 -0.51 -1.59 14.43
CA HIS A 154 -0.34 -0.91 15.71
C HIS A 154 -1.70 -0.53 16.29
N VAL A 155 -1.80 -0.47 17.62
CA VAL A 155 -2.98 0.13 18.28
C VAL A 155 -2.79 1.64 18.27
N SER A 156 -3.83 2.42 17.96
CA SER A 156 -3.77 3.88 17.84
C SER A 156 -3.34 4.57 19.14
N SER A 157 -3.68 3.98 20.29
CA SER A 157 -3.23 4.44 21.62
C SER A 157 -1.74 4.20 21.90
N ILE A 158 -1.06 3.41 21.07
CA ILE A 158 0.39 3.18 21.11
C ILE A 158 1.11 4.01 20.04
N TRP A 159 0.54 4.08 18.83
CA TRP A 159 1.10 4.85 17.73
C TRP A 159 0.04 5.21 16.69
N CYS A 160 0.10 6.43 16.18
CA CYS A 160 -0.64 6.96 15.06
C CYS A 160 0.23 7.89 14.19
N SER A 161 -0.29 8.31 13.06
CA SER A 161 0.46 9.05 12.05
C SER A 161 0.90 10.45 12.51
N THR A 162 0.18 11.06 13.45
CA THR A 162 0.60 12.34 14.06
C THR A 162 1.88 12.20 14.88
N ASP A 163 2.23 11.00 15.32
CA ASP A 163 3.48 10.75 16.04
C ASP A 163 4.71 10.88 15.11
N ILE A 164 4.54 10.66 13.80
CA ILE A 164 5.60 10.86 12.80
C ILE A 164 6.04 12.32 12.74
N GLU A 165 5.08 13.25 12.89
CA GLU A 165 5.36 14.70 12.89
C GLU A 165 6.09 15.16 14.16
N ASN A 166 6.09 14.32 15.21
CA ASN A 166 6.79 14.53 16.47
C ASN A 166 8.04 13.64 16.60
N ASP A 167 8.67 13.31 15.47
CA ASP A 167 9.89 12.48 15.36
C ASP A 167 9.78 11.02 15.84
N SER A 168 8.57 10.52 16.15
CA SER A 168 8.31 9.13 16.50
C SER A 168 7.94 8.32 15.24
N ALA A 169 8.98 7.98 14.49
CA ALA A 169 8.89 7.23 13.23
C ALA A 169 9.33 5.77 13.36
N GLU A 170 9.33 5.18 14.57
CA GLU A 170 9.74 3.79 14.81
C GLU A 170 9.02 2.78 13.91
N PRO A 171 7.69 2.87 13.68
CA PRO A 171 6.99 1.98 12.76
C PRO A 171 7.50 2.10 11.31
N ILE A 172 7.81 3.31 10.83
CA ILE A 172 8.38 3.53 9.50
C ILE A 172 9.78 2.91 9.43
N ARG A 173 10.63 3.11 10.44
CA ARG A 173 11.98 2.53 10.53
C ARG A 173 11.97 1.00 10.55
N HIS A 174 10.96 0.39 11.17
CA HIS A 174 10.78 -1.06 11.16
C HIS A 174 10.28 -1.57 9.80
N LEU A 175 9.29 -0.90 9.19
CA LEU A 175 8.83 -1.23 7.83
C LEU A 175 9.93 -1.05 6.78
N ALA A 176 10.85 -0.09 6.96
CA ALA A 176 12.01 0.08 6.08
C ALA A 176 12.87 -1.19 6.06
N LYS A 177 12.98 -1.89 7.20
CA LYS A 177 13.68 -3.19 7.26
C LYS A 177 12.97 -4.26 6.44
N TYR A 178 11.64 -4.28 6.46
CA TYR A 178 10.87 -5.19 5.62
C TYR A 178 11.07 -4.87 4.14
N ALA A 179 11.01 -3.59 3.77
CA ALA A 179 11.26 -3.15 2.40
C ALA A 179 12.65 -3.55 1.89
N GLN A 180 13.69 -3.36 2.71
CA GLN A 180 15.07 -3.76 2.39
C GLN A 180 15.18 -5.26 2.10
N ILE A 181 14.56 -6.12 2.92
CA ILE A 181 14.67 -7.58 2.79
C ILE A 181 13.77 -8.12 1.69
N SER A 182 12.55 -7.61 1.61
CA SER A 182 11.54 -8.11 0.68
C SER A 182 11.77 -7.63 -0.76
N GLY A 183 12.56 -6.57 -0.95
CA GLY A 183 12.85 -5.98 -2.25
C GLY A 183 11.68 -5.18 -2.83
N THR A 184 10.64 -4.91 -2.05
CA THR A 184 9.56 -3.98 -2.44
C THR A 184 9.66 -2.68 -1.66
N ARG A 185 9.41 -1.56 -2.33
CA ARG A 185 9.40 -0.23 -1.70
C ARG A 185 8.07 0.15 -1.06
N TYR A 186 7.01 -0.62 -1.28
CA TYR A 186 5.67 -0.27 -0.81
C TYR A 186 5.32 -1.01 0.48
N SER A 187 4.80 -0.28 1.45
CA SER A 187 4.33 -0.85 2.71
C SER A 187 3.18 -0.03 3.29
N PHE A 188 2.54 -0.56 4.31
CA PHE A 188 1.58 0.22 5.09
C PHE A 188 1.57 -0.19 6.57
N ALA A 189 1.29 0.77 7.45
CA ALA A 189 0.90 0.50 8.83
C ALA A 189 -0.62 0.64 8.93
N ILE A 190 -1.27 -0.24 9.70
CA ILE A 190 -2.71 -0.15 9.98
C ILE A 190 -2.95 -0.02 11.47
N THR A 191 -3.85 0.89 11.83
CA THR A 191 -4.37 1.04 13.20
C THR A 191 -5.89 0.89 13.21
N ASP A 192 -6.49 0.97 14.38
CA ASP A 192 -7.94 1.06 14.54
C ASP A 192 -8.52 2.38 14.00
N THR A 193 -7.71 3.43 13.80
CA THR A 193 -8.19 4.74 13.33
C THR A 193 -7.79 5.07 11.89
N GLU A 194 -6.75 4.44 11.33
CA GLU A 194 -6.21 4.82 10.02
C GLU A 194 -5.38 3.72 9.34
N VAL A 195 -4.99 3.98 8.09
CA VAL A 195 -3.87 3.32 7.41
C VAL A 195 -2.86 4.36 6.96
N VAL A 196 -1.59 4.11 7.24
CA VAL A 196 -0.46 4.92 6.77
C VAL A 196 0.20 4.19 5.60
N ALA A 197 -0.05 4.67 4.38
CA ALA A 197 0.58 4.18 3.16
C ALA A 197 2.00 4.74 3.03
N ILE A 198 2.98 3.90 2.73
CA ILE A 198 4.41 4.25 2.77
C ILE A 198 5.10 3.79 1.49
N ARG A 199 5.96 4.65 0.95
CA ARG A 199 6.93 4.34 -0.12
C ARG A 199 8.34 4.64 0.34
N PHE A 200 9.22 3.65 0.28
CA PHE A 200 10.63 3.78 0.58
C PHE A 200 11.45 4.15 -0.65
N HIS A 201 12.55 4.84 -0.41
CA HIS A 201 13.55 5.19 -1.41
C HIS A 201 14.94 5.25 -0.77
N SER A 202 15.99 5.31 -1.58
CA SER A 202 17.31 5.75 -1.13
C SER A 202 17.50 7.23 -1.45
N LEU A 203 18.36 7.89 -0.71
CA LEU A 203 18.87 9.23 -0.97
C LEU A 203 20.30 9.14 -1.49
N ASP A 204 20.88 10.29 -1.79
CA ASP A 204 22.30 10.43 -2.13
C ASP A 204 23.15 9.66 -1.10
N ARG A 205 24.11 8.85 -1.59
CA ARG A 205 24.98 7.99 -0.77
C ARG A 205 24.32 6.74 -0.17
N GLY A 206 23.06 6.45 -0.52
CA GLY A 206 22.37 5.22 -0.15
C GLY A 206 21.65 5.27 1.21
N GLU A 207 21.51 6.45 1.79
CA GLU A 207 20.74 6.64 3.02
C GLU A 207 19.26 6.30 2.77
N PRO A 208 18.58 5.61 3.71
CA PRO A 208 17.17 5.27 3.53
C PRO A 208 16.29 6.50 3.77
N GLY A 209 15.25 6.64 2.95
CA GLY A 209 14.19 7.63 3.12
C GLY A 209 12.81 7.02 2.91
N ALA A 210 11.79 7.76 3.33
CA ALA A 210 10.40 7.33 3.21
C ALA A 210 9.48 8.51 2.89
N GLN A 211 8.43 8.21 2.13
CA GLN A 211 7.29 9.09 1.95
C GLN A 211 6.03 8.42 2.47
N TRP A 212 5.17 9.15 3.17
CA TRP A 212 3.98 8.59 3.79
C TRP A 212 2.72 9.43 3.60
N ASN A 213 1.57 8.76 3.54
CA ASN A 213 0.27 9.42 3.60
C ASN A 213 -0.67 8.64 4.52
N ALA A 214 -1.42 9.35 5.37
CA ALA A 214 -2.36 8.77 6.32
C ALA A 214 -3.78 8.88 5.80
N ILE A 215 -4.51 7.76 5.85
CA ILE A 215 -5.87 7.62 5.38
C ILE A 215 -6.75 7.26 6.57
N PRO A 216 -7.66 8.14 7.02
CA PRO A 216 -8.51 7.84 8.16
C PRO A 216 -9.49 6.71 7.83
N ARG A 217 -9.78 5.85 8.80
CA ARG A 217 -10.70 4.72 8.64
C ARG A 217 -12.13 5.15 8.34
N SER A 218 -12.51 6.35 8.77
CA SER A 218 -13.78 7.00 8.45
C SER A 218 -13.92 7.43 6.99
N ALA A 219 -12.82 7.46 6.21
CA ALA A 219 -12.87 7.80 4.79
C ALA A 219 -13.68 6.75 3.99
N CYS A 220 -14.76 7.22 3.36
CA CYS A 220 -15.62 6.44 2.47
C CYS A 220 -16.26 7.34 1.42
N GLY A 221 -16.78 6.76 0.34
CA GLY A 221 -17.43 7.46 -0.76
C GLY A 221 -16.56 7.61 -2.02
N GLU A 222 -17.21 7.59 -3.17
CA GLU A 222 -16.54 7.76 -4.47
C GLU A 222 -15.92 9.15 -4.55
N GLY A 223 -14.63 9.22 -4.89
CA GLY A 223 -13.87 10.48 -4.91
C GLY A 223 -13.05 10.75 -3.64
N ILE A 224 -13.11 9.87 -2.64
CA ILE A 224 -12.26 9.93 -1.44
C ILE A 224 -11.24 8.78 -1.47
N LEU A 225 -10.00 9.05 -1.07
CA LEU A 225 -9.00 8.00 -0.88
C LEU A 225 -9.35 7.22 0.38
N THR A 226 -9.87 6.00 0.23
CA THR A 226 -10.23 5.10 1.33
C THR A 226 -9.07 4.15 1.68
N ILE A 227 -9.14 3.49 2.84
CA ILE A 227 -8.17 2.45 3.23
C ILE A 227 -8.08 1.35 2.16
N ASN A 228 -9.23 0.85 1.69
CA ASN A 228 -9.28 -0.20 0.69
C ASN A 228 -8.61 0.25 -0.62
N LEU A 229 -8.92 1.46 -1.08
CA LEU A 229 -8.32 2.00 -2.29
C LEU A 229 -6.81 2.24 -2.14
N ALA A 230 -6.36 2.73 -0.99
CA ALA A 230 -4.94 2.94 -0.71
C ALA A 230 -4.15 1.63 -0.77
N ILE A 231 -4.61 0.58 -0.07
CA ILE A 231 -3.95 -0.73 -0.10
C ILE A 231 -3.99 -1.33 -1.51
N TRP A 232 -5.14 -1.25 -2.19
CA TRP A 232 -5.26 -1.69 -3.58
C TRP A 232 -4.24 -0.98 -4.49
N ALA A 233 -4.08 0.35 -4.35
CA ALA A 233 -3.16 1.13 -5.16
C ALA A 233 -1.70 0.76 -4.90
N LEU A 234 -1.30 0.54 -3.64
CA LEU A 234 0.05 0.04 -3.30
C LEU A 234 0.34 -1.29 -4.01
N ILE A 235 -0.62 -2.21 -4.01
CA ILE A 235 -0.48 -3.50 -4.69
C ILE A 235 -0.37 -3.28 -6.21
N MET A 236 -1.25 -2.48 -6.82
CA MET A 236 -1.20 -2.22 -8.26
C MET A 236 0.12 -1.57 -8.71
N MET A 237 0.67 -0.66 -7.91
CA MET A 237 1.97 -0.04 -8.20
C MET A 237 3.12 -1.06 -8.08
N SER A 238 3.07 -1.96 -7.10
CA SER A 238 4.09 -2.99 -6.89
C SER A 238 4.13 -4.07 -7.97
N LEU A 239 3.04 -4.24 -8.73
CA LEU A 239 2.99 -5.18 -9.85
C LEU A 239 3.84 -4.75 -11.04
N ASN A 240 4.16 -3.46 -11.15
CA ASN A 240 5.08 -2.96 -12.15
C ASN A 240 6.53 -3.15 -11.65
N ASP A 241 7.25 -4.09 -12.26
CA ASP A 241 8.61 -4.48 -11.86
C ASP A 241 9.61 -3.33 -11.90
N LYS A 242 9.47 -2.39 -12.84
CA LYS A 242 10.29 -1.18 -12.94
C LYS A 242 10.08 -0.20 -11.79
N HIS A 243 8.99 -0.34 -11.03
CA HIS A 243 8.61 0.57 -9.94
C HIS A 243 8.46 -0.13 -8.59
N ARG A 244 8.76 -1.43 -8.51
CA ARG A 244 8.62 -2.21 -7.28
C ARG A 244 9.82 -2.03 -6.35
N SER A 245 11.03 -2.07 -6.89
CA SER A 245 12.27 -2.03 -6.10
C SER A 245 12.46 -0.68 -5.41
N VAL A 246 13.18 -0.68 -4.28
CA VAL A 246 13.72 0.55 -3.70
C VAL A 246 14.71 1.15 -4.69
N VAL A 247 14.51 2.42 -5.00
CA VAL A 247 15.32 3.19 -5.96
C VAL A 247 15.71 4.52 -5.32
N ASP A 248 16.65 5.22 -5.95
CA ASP A 248 17.00 6.59 -5.58
C ASP A 248 15.79 7.53 -5.63
N TYR A 249 15.74 8.51 -4.73
CA TYR A 249 14.69 9.51 -4.64
C TYR A 249 14.48 10.24 -5.98
N THR A 250 15.56 10.57 -6.68
CA THR A 250 15.49 11.19 -8.01
C THR A 250 14.90 10.26 -9.07
N GLY A 251 14.99 8.95 -8.86
CA GLY A 251 14.33 7.91 -9.66
C GLY A 251 12.88 7.65 -9.23
N THR A 252 12.38 8.30 -8.18
CA THR A 252 10.96 8.22 -7.83
C THR A 252 10.15 9.15 -8.73
N VAL A 253 9.31 8.54 -9.56
CA VAL A 253 8.45 9.26 -10.50
C VAL A 253 7.08 9.52 -9.86
N PRO A 254 6.46 10.71 -10.07
CA PRO A 254 5.11 11.00 -9.60
C PRO A 254 4.06 10.05 -10.22
N LEU A 255 3.06 9.62 -9.45
CA LEU A 255 1.97 8.72 -9.86
C LEU A 255 1.28 9.21 -11.12
N ASN A 256 1.05 10.52 -11.20
CA ASN A 256 0.43 11.17 -12.34
C ASN A 256 1.44 11.57 -13.43
N ALA A 257 2.55 10.82 -13.57
CA ALA A 257 3.50 11.01 -14.66
C ALA A 257 3.14 10.16 -15.89
N TRP A 258 3.28 10.78 -17.07
CA TRP A 258 2.90 10.25 -18.36
C TRP A 258 4.00 10.46 -19.39
N SER A 259 4.24 9.45 -20.23
CA SER A 259 5.10 9.56 -21.39
C SER A 259 4.27 9.89 -22.63
N ALA A 260 4.71 10.87 -23.42
CA ALA A 260 4.10 11.18 -24.70
C ALA A 260 4.52 10.16 -25.77
N HIS A 261 3.56 9.70 -26.56
CA HIS A 261 3.75 8.86 -27.73
C HIS A 261 2.96 9.46 -28.90
N GLY A 262 3.28 9.08 -30.14
CA GLY A 262 2.59 9.61 -31.33
C GLY A 262 1.08 9.38 -31.29
N GLY A 263 0.33 10.40 -30.86
CA GLY A 263 -1.13 10.41 -30.76
C GLY A 263 -1.74 9.95 -29.42
N PHE A 264 -0.93 9.60 -28.40
CA PHE A 264 -1.46 9.25 -27.07
C PHE A 264 -0.42 9.43 -25.95
N TYR A 265 -0.90 9.47 -24.71
CA TYR A 265 -0.10 9.50 -23.50
C TYR A 265 -0.20 8.16 -22.78
N ARG A 266 0.89 7.70 -22.19
CA ARG A 266 0.95 6.45 -21.43
C ARG A 266 1.39 6.71 -20.00
N ASN A 267 0.58 6.29 -19.02
CA ASN A 267 0.98 6.35 -17.61
C ASN A 267 2.08 5.32 -17.33
N HIS A 268 3.13 5.76 -16.63
CA HIS A 268 4.31 4.95 -16.36
C HIS A 268 4.04 3.77 -15.39
N LEU A 269 3.11 3.92 -14.43
CA LEU A 269 2.79 2.89 -13.43
C LEU A 269 1.82 1.85 -13.95
N SER A 270 0.75 2.27 -14.62
CA SER A 270 -0.37 1.39 -15.00
C SER A 270 -0.33 0.94 -16.46
N GLY A 271 0.50 1.60 -17.28
CA GLY A 271 0.47 1.46 -18.72
C GLY A 271 -0.81 1.96 -19.39
N ARG A 272 -1.73 2.60 -18.65
CA ARG A 272 -2.97 3.18 -19.17
C ARG A 272 -2.65 4.17 -20.28
N ARG A 273 -3.40 4.08 -21.38
CA ARG A 273 -3.26 4.98 -22.54
C ARG A 273 -4.45 5.92 -22.60
N LEU A 274 -4.20 7.20 -22.82
CA LEU A 274 -5.21 8.22 -23.01
C LEU A 274 -4.86 9.09 -24.22
N PRO A 275 -5.85 9.57 -25.00
CA PRO A 275 -5.58 10.50 -26.10
C PRO A 275 -5.26 11.93 -25.63
N TYR A 276 -5.40 12.20 -24.32
CA TYR A 276 -5.15 13.50 -23.69
C TYR A 276 -4.37 13.33 -22.38
N LEU A 277 -3.75 14.41 -21.91
CA LEU A 277 -3.16 14.48 -20.58
C LEU A 277 -4.24 14.75 -19.52
N PRO A 278 -4.34 13.94 -18.47
CA PRO A 278 -5.28 14.23 -17.38
C PRO A 278 -4.83 15.45 -16.57
N THR A 279 -5.75 16.05 -15.82
CA THR A 279 -5.46 17.19 -14.96
C THR A 279 -4.32 16.89 -13.98
N GLY A 280 -3.40 17.84 -13.82
CA GLY A 280 -2.23 17.71 -12.95
C GLY A 280 -1.18 16.71 -13.43
N ALA A 281 -1.26 16.24 -14.68
CA ALA A 281 -0.28 15.31 -15.23
C ALA A 281 1.10 15.95 -15.38
N VAL A 282 2.12 15.16 -15.07
CA VAL A 282 3.53 15.50 -15.33
C VAL A 282 3.97 14.75 -16.58
N VAL A 283 4.52 15.46 -17.56
CA VAL A 283 5.07 14.82 -18.78
C VAL A 283 6.52 14.43 -18.53
N LEU A 284 6.84 13.16 -18.74
CA LEU A 284 8.22 12.68 -18.71
C LEU A 284 8.90 13.03 -20.04
N ASN A 285 9.97 13.82 -19.95
CA ASN A 285 10.87 14.03 -21.09
C ASN A 285 11.56 12.70 -21.40
N GLN A 286 11.49 12.26 -22.66
CA GLN A 286 12.22 11.09 -23.16
C GLN A 286 13.67 11.44 -23.42
#